data_AF-A0A833PDI6-F1
#
_entry.id   AF-A0A833PDI6-F1
#
_cell.length_a   1.000
_cell.length_b   1.000
_cell.length_c   1.000
_cell.angle_alpha   90.00
_cell.angle_beta   90.00
_cell.angle_gamma   90.00
#
_symmetry.space_group_name_H-M   'P 1'
#
loop_
_entity.id
_entity.type
_entity.pdbx_description
1 polymer ?
#
loop_
_entity_poly.entity_id
_entity_poly.type
_entity_poly.pdbx_seq_one_letter_code
_entity_poly.pdbx_strand_id
1 'polypeptide(L)' 'MKYNSLNDFLNYVKARDPNQPEFLQAVEEVMTSLWPFIEKNPEYAEQGLLERLVEPERAIQFRVSWVDD' A
#
# COMPACT_ATOMS: atom_id res chain seq x y z
N MET A 1 -13.23 -3.20 -11.90
CA MET A 1 -12.09 -2.97 -10.98
C MET A 1 -10.80 -2.92 -11.81
N LYS A 2 -9.82 -2.06 -11.49
CA LYS A 2 -8.58 -1.94 -12.29
C LYS A 2 -7.69 -3.18 -12.21
N TYR A 3 -7.69 -3.86 -11.08
CA TYR A 3 -6.96 -5.10 -10.83
C TYR A 3 -7.93 -6.28 -10.89
N ASN A 4 -7.50 -7.38 -11.52
CA ASN A 4 -8.33 -8.58 -11.65
C ASN A 4 -8.23 -9.50 -10.42
N SER A 5 -7.19 -9.32 -9.60
CA SER A 5 -6.96 -10.08 -8.39
C SER A 5 -6.18 -9.29 -7.34
N LEU A 6 -6.20 -9.78 -6.09
CA LEU A 6 -5.37 -9.26 -5.01
C LEU A 6 -3.88 -9.28 -5.38
N ASN A 7 -3.42 -10.40 -5.96
CA ASN A 7 -2.02 -10.55 -6.36
C ASN A 7 -1.60 -9.51 -7.41
N ASP A 8 -2.47 -9.14 -8.34
CA ASP A 8 -2.17 -8.09 -9.32
C ASP A 8 -1.94 -6.74 -8.64
N PHE A 9 -2.75 -6.43 -7.62
CA PHE A 9 -2.59 -5.22 -6.83
C PHE A 9 -1.31 -5.24 -5.99
N LEU A 10 -1.03 -6.35 -5.29
CA LEU A 10 0.19 -6.49 -4.48
C LEU A 10 1.47 -6.41 -5.34
N ASN A 11 1.44 -6.97 -6.56
CA ASN A 11 2.54 -6.84 -7.51
C ASN A 11 2.77 -5.38 -7.95
N TYR A 12 1.70 -4.61 -8.14
CA TYR A 12 1.79 -3.18 -8.41
C TYR A 12 2.47 -2.42 -7.26
N VAL A 13 2.06 -2.67 -6.01
CA VAL A 13 2.67 -2.02 -4.83
C VAL A 13 4.14 -2.43 -4.68
N LYS A 14 4.44 -3.73 -4.82
CA LYS A 14 5.81 -4.26 -4.74
C LYS A 14 6.75 -3.70 -5.81
N ALA A 15 6.24 -3.42 -7.02
CA ALA A 15 7.05 -2.83 -8.08
C ALA A 15 7.53 -1.41 -7.73
N ARG A 16 6.79 -0.68 -6.87
CA ARG A 16 7.13 0.68 -6.44
C ARG A 16 8.09 0.69 -5.25
N ASP A 17 7.85 -0.16 -4.26
CA ASP A 17 8.62 -0.22 -3.01
C ASP A 17 9.21 -1.62 -2.73
N PRO A 18 10.05 -2.17 -3.62
CA PRO A 18 10.45 -3.58 -3.57
C PRO A 18 11.28 -3.97 -2.34
N ASN A 19 11.93 -3.00 -1.71
CA ASN A 19 12.88 -3.21 -0.60
C ASN A 19 12.29 -2.84 0.77
N GLN A 20 10.97 -2.72 0.89
CA GLN A 20 10.28 -2.43 2.15
C GLN A 20 9.44 -3.64 2.59
N PRO A 21 10.05 -4.74 3.05
CA PRO A 21 9.34 -5.99 3.29
C PRO A 21 8.25 -5.86 4.38
N GLU A 22 8.50 -5.07 5.43
CA GLU A 22 7.51 -4.84 6.50
C GLU A 22 6.30 -4.06 5.99
N PHE A 23 6.52 -3.08 5.12
CA PHE A 23 5.43 -2.35 4.46
C PHE A 23 4.61 -3.26 3.54
N LEU A 24 5.28 -4.04 2.68
CA LEU A 24 4.61 -4.96 1.76
C LEU A 24 3.80 -6.02 2.51
N GLN A 25 4.32 -6.57 3.61
CA GLN A 25 3.59 -7.50 4.47
C GLN A 25 2.34 -6.84 5.07
N ALA A 26 2.47 -5.63 5.62
CA ALA A 26 1.33 -4.93 6.20
C ALA A 26 0.22 -4.65 5.16
N VAL A 27 0.60 -4.27 3.94
CA VAL A 27 -0.35 -4.08 2.83
C VAL A 27 -1.01 -5.42 2.47
N GLU A 28 -0.25 -6.51 2.38
CA GLU A 28 -0.79 -7.84 2.08
C GLU A 28 -1.81 -8.30 3.13
N GLU A 29 -1.48 -8.18 4.42
CA GLU A 29 -2.38 -8.59 5.52
C GLU A 29 -3.69 -7.81 5.51
N VAL A 30 -3.62 -6.48 5.39
CA VAL A 30 -4.80 -5.61 5.36
C VAL A 30 -5.64 -5.88 4.11
N MET A 31 -5.01 -5.94 2.93
CA MET A 31 -5.73 -6.12 1.67
C MET A 31 -6.33 -7.52 1.56
N THR A 32 -5.69 -8.56 2.10
CA THR A 32 -6.28 -9.91 2.19
C THR A 32 -7.58 -9.90 2.99
N SER A 33 -7.65 -9.12 4.07
CA SER A 33 -8.87 -8.97 4.87
C SER A 33 -9.96 -8.17 4.16
N LEU A 34 -9.58 -7.09 3.47
CA LEU A 34 -10.52 -6.18 2.81
C LEU A 34 -11.00 -6.65 1.43
N TRP A 35 -10.24 -7.50 0.72
CA TRP A 35 -10.51 -7.88 -0.66
C TRP A 35 -11.93 -8.45 -0.87
N PRO A 36 -12.43 -9.39 -0.04
CA PRO A 36 -13.79 -9.93 -0.21
C PRO A 36 -14.89 -8.89 0.03
N PHE A 37 -14.62 -7.85 0.83
CA PHE A 37 -15.53 -6.73 1.01
C PHE A 37 -15.52 -5.82 -0.22
N ILE A 38 -14.34 -5.49 -0.74
CA ILE A 38 -14.17 -4.64 -1.93
C ILE A 38 -14.79 -5.32 -3.17
N GLU A 39 -14.67 -6.64 -3.31
CA GLU A 39 -15.32 -7.39 -4.39
C GLU A 39 -16.85 -7.28 -4.36
N LYS A 40 -17.44 -7.20 -3.16
CA LYS A 40 -18.89 -7.02 -2.97
C LYS A 40 -19.34 -5.56 -3.10
N ASN A 41 -18.41 -4.62 -2.93
CA ASN A 41 -18.66 -3.17 -2.91
C ASN A 41 -17.62 -2.49 -3.84
N PRO A 42 -17.76 -2.63 -5.16
CA PRO A 42 -16.74 -2.24 -6.13
C PRO A 42 -16.43 -0.73 -6.15
N GLU A 43 -17.34 0.10 -5.63
CA GLU A 43 -17.15 1.56 -5.48
C GLU A 43 -15.91 1.91 -4.66
N TYR A 44 -15.49 1.04 -3.73
CA TYR A 44 -14.27 1.22 -2.92
C TYR A 44 -12.97 0.92 -3.68
N ALA A 45 -13.05 0.49 -4.93
CA ALA A 45 -11.90 0.34 -5.82
C ALA A 45 -11.96 1.27 -7.03
N GLU A 46 -12.90 2.21 -7.04
CA GLU A 46 -13.00 3.24 -8.06
C GLU A 46 -12.06 4.43 -7.77
N GLN A 47 -11.90 5.30 -8.77
CA GLN A 47 -11.15 6.56 -8.64
C GLN A 47 -9.69 6.41 -8.14
N GLY A 48 -9.12 5.22 -8.29
CA GLY A 48 -7.78 4.89 -7.81
C GLY A 48 -7.66 4.91 -6.27
N LEU A 49 -8.74 4.63 -5.55
CA LEU A 49 -8.77 4.71 -4.08
C LEU A 49 -7.73 3.80 -3.42
N LEU A 50 -7.57 2.56 -3.93
CA LEU A 50 -6.62 1.60 -3.36
C LEU A 50 -5.16 2.07 -3.53
N GLU A 51 -4.82 2.62 -4.69
CA GLU A 51 -3.48 3.15 -4.96
C GLU A 51 -3.16 4.37 -4.10
N ARG A 52 -4.15 5.24 -3.91
CA ARG A 52 -4.00 6.42 -3.05
C ARG A 52 -3.91 6.06 -1.57
N LEU A 53 -4.53 4.93 -1.17
CA LEU A 53 -4.49 4.47 0.22
C LEU A 53 -3.12 3.92 0.61
N VAL A 54 -2.47 3.18 -0.30
CA VAL A 54 -1.15 2.60 -0.06
C VAL A 54 0.00 3.57 -0.30
N GLU A 55 -0.25 4.68 -1.00
CA GLU A 55 0.72 5.75 -1.20
C GLU A 55 0.59 6.81 -0.09
N PRO A 56 1.65 7.10 0.68
CA PRO A 56 1.58 8.15 1.68
C PRO A 56 1.42 9.52 1.02
N GLU A 57 0.52 10.36 1.54
CA GLU A 57 0.36 11.73 1.05
C GLU A 57 1.66 12.56 1.17
N ARG A 58 2.47 12.26 2.20
CA ARG A 58 3.78 12.87 2.41
C ARG A 58 4.67 11.98 3.29
N ALA A 59 5.89 11.72 2.84
CA ALA A 59 6.96 11.13 3.64
C ALA A 59 8.10 12.14 3.80
N ILE A 60 8.65 12.28 5.01
CA ILE A 60 9.73 13.22 5.31
C ILE A 60 10.87 12.46 5.96
N GLN A 61 12.04 12.49 5.32
CA GLN A 61 13.28 11.94 5.85
C GLN A 61 14.29 13.09 5.99
N PHE A 62 14.91 13.23 7.17
CA PHE A 62 15.83 14.32 7.45
C PHE A 62 16.93 13.90 8.43
N ARG A 63 18.07 14.60 8.38
CA ARG A 63 19.20 14.38 9.27
C ARG A 63 18.94 15.02 10.64
N VAL A 64 19.21 14.29 11.70
CA VAL A 64 19.27 14.82 13.07
C VAL A 64 20.73 14.94 13.48
N SER A 65 21.17 16.15 13.83
CA SER A 65 22.52 16.41 14.34
C SER A 65 22.49 16.50 15.86
N TRP A 66 23.39 15.76 16.51
CA TRP A 66 23.55 15.73 17.96
C TRP A 66 25.03 15.61 18.32
N VAL A 67 25.36 15.81 19.60
CA VAL A 67 26.72 15.73 20.17
C VAL A 67 26.69 14.70 21.29
N ASP A 68 27.68 13.82 21.33
CA ASP A 68 27.92 12.86 22.43
C ASP A 68 28.70 13.50 23.60
N ASP A 69 28.82 12.78 24.72
CA ASP A 69 29.50 13.26 25.94
C ASP A 69 31.03 13.40 25.78
#